data_AF-A0A512PM21-F1
#
_entry.id   AF-A0A512PM21-F1
#
_cell.length_a   1.000
_cell.length_b   1.000
_cell.length_c   1.000
_cell.angle_alpha   90.00
_cell.angle_beta   90.00
_cell.angle_gamma   90.00
#
_symmetry.space_group_name_H-M   'P 1'
#
loop_
_entity.id
_entity.type
_entity.pdbx_description
1 polymer ?
#
loop_
_entity_poly.entity_id
_entity_poly.type
_entity_poly.pdbx_seq_one_letter_code
_entity_poly.pdbx_strand_id
1 'polypeptide(L)' 'MDWGKTNIWLGVWEHNPGAIAFYKQLGFKKIGDHVFTLGDSPQRDLILKKTI' A
#
# COMPACT_ATOMS: atom_id res chain seq x y z
N MET A 1 -17.42 -5.16 -17.94
CA MET A 1 -17.02 -6.41 -17.26
C MET A 1 -16.90 -6.11 -15.80
N ASP A 2 -17.76 -6.72 -14.98
CA ASP A 2 -17.59 -6.77 -13.54
C ASP A 2 -16.80 -8.04 -13.21
N TRP A 3 -15.66 -7.90 -12.53
CA TRP A 3 -14.73 -8.99 -12.28
C TRP A 3 -14.97 -9.67 -10.92
N GLY A 4 -16.01 -9.26 -10.17
CA GLY A 4 -16.38 -9.85 -8.88
C GLY A 4 -15.26 -9.78 -7.85
N LYS A 5 -14.38 -8.77 -7.94
CA LYS A 5 -13.27 -8.59 -7.00
C LYS A 5 -13.83 -7.99 -5.71
N THR A 6 -13.46 -8.57 -4.58
CA THR A 6 -13.90 -8.14 -3.25
C THR A 6 -12.84 -7.28 -2.54
N ASN A 7 -11.67 -7.13 -3.14
CA ASN A 7 -10.55 -6.43 -2.53
C ASN A 7 -9.69 -5.72 -3.57
N ILE A 8 -9.15 -4.58 -3.17
CA ILE A 8 -8.11 -3.83 -3.87
C ILE A 8 -6.92 -3.62 -2.93
N TRP A 9 -5.71 -3.65 -3.48
CA TRP A 9 -4.47 -3.46 -2.73
C TRP A 9 -3.49 -2.60 -3.51
N LEU A 10 -2.58 -1.96 -2.79
CA LEU A 10 -1.53 -1.10 -3.35
C LEU A 10 -0.30 -1.10 -2.43
N GLY A 11 0.86 -0.81 -3.01
CA GLY A 11 2.08 -0.47 -2.27
C GLY A 11 2.20 1.05 -2.11
N VAL A 12 2.67 1.51 -0.96
CA VAL A 12 3.02 2.92 -0.73
C VAL A 12 4.33 3.01 0.04
N TRP A 13 5.25 3.83 -0.47
CA TRP A 13 6.55 4.05 0.15
C TRP A 13 6.43 4.54 1.60
N GLU A 14 7.21 3.96 2.52
CA GLU A 14 7.08 4.24 3.95
C GLU A 14 7.32 5.72 4.32
N HIS A 15 8.15 6.41 3.55
CA HIS A 15 8.51 7.81 3.78
C HIS A 15 7.57 8.80 3.08
N ASN A 16 6.42 8.34 2.57
CA ASN A 16 5.38 9.20 2.02
C ASN A 16 4.17 9.30 2.97
N PRO A 17 4.26 10.07 4.08
CA PRO A 17 3.18 10.17 5.07
C PRO A 17 1.89 10.77 4.48
N GLY A 18 2.00 11.62 3.45
CA GLY A 18 0.84 12.21 2.77
C GLY A 18 0.01 11.17 2.03
N ALA A 19 0.65 10.32 1.23
CA ALA A 19 -0.03 9.23 0.54
C ALA A 19 -0.61 8.20 1.52
N ILE A 20 0.13 7.87 2.58
CA ILE A 20 -0.34 6.96 3.63
C ILE A 20 -1.61 7.51 4.30
N ALA A 21 -1.63 8.79 4.67
CA ALA A 21 -2.79 9.42 5.27
C ALA A 21 -3.99 9.44 4.31
N PHE A 22 -3.76 9.79 3.05
CA PHE A 22 -4.77 9.78 2.00
C PHE A 22 -5.42 8.39 1.85
N TYR A 23 -4.64 7.32 1.72
CA TYR A 23 -5.20 5.98 1.56
C TYR A 23 -5.92 5.48 2.82
N LYS A 24 -5.43 5.84 4.02
CA LYS A 24 -6.15 5.56 5.27
C LYS A 24 -7.52 6.24 5.31
N GLN A 25 -7.61 7.50 4.88
CA GLN A 25 -8.89 8.22 4.78
C GLN A 25 -9.85 7.58 3.77
N LEU A 26 -9.32 7.01 2.68
CA LEU A 26 -10.09 6.25 1.70
C LEU A 26 -10.55 4.86 2.21
N GLY A 27 -10.17 4.46 3.42
CA GLY A 27 -10.55 3.19 4.05
C GLY A 27 -9.58 2.04 3.81
N PHE A 28 -8.39 2.30 3.27
CA PHE A 28 -7.35 1.28 3.18
C PHE A 28 -6.69 1.03 4.55
N LYS A 29 -6.32 -0.22 4.80
CA LYS A 29 -5.62 -0.66 6.01
C LYS A 29 -4.29 -1.32 5.64
N LYS A 30 -3.26 -1.10 6.45
CA LYS A 30 -1.97 -1.79 6.27
C LYS A 30 -2.17 -3.29 6.56
N ILE A 31 -1.72 -4.13 5.64
CA ILE A 31 -1.75 -5.59 5.77
C ILE A 31 -0.36 -6.22 5.75
N GLY A 32 0.67 -5.45 5.42
CA GLY A 32 2.06 -5.92 5.41
C GLY A 32 3.00 -4.84 4.90
N ASP A 33 4.24 -5.25 4.67
CA ASP A 33 5.26 -4.45 4.00
C ASP A 33 6.23 -5.36 3.23
N HIS A 34 6.92 -4.78 2.27
CA HIS A 34 7.94 -5.44 1.47
C HIS A 34 9.20 -4.57 1.48
N VAL A 35 10.30 -5.15 1.95
CA VAL A 35 11.62 -4.51 1.91
C VAL A 35 12.33 -4.97 0.64
N PHE A 36 12.82 -4.02 -0.14
CA PHE A 36 13.59 -4.26 -1.35
C PHE A 36 14.82 -3.36 -1.36
N THR A 37 15.86 -3.74 -2.09
CA THR A 37 17.09 -2.95 -2.17
C THR A 37 17.11 -2.18 -3.49
N LEU A 38 17.29 -0.86 -3.43
CA LEU A 38 17.47 0.01 -4.58
C LEU A 38 18.91 0.50 -4.61
N GLY A 39 19.73 -0.09 -5.49
CA GLY A 39 21.19 0.10 -5.45
C GLY A 39 21.77 -0.49 -4.17
N ASP A 40 22.31 0.37 -3.31
CA ASP A 40 22.82 0.01 -1.97
C ASP A 40 21.87 0.42 -0.84
N SER A 41 20.72 1.01 -1.16
CA SER A 41 19.77 1.54 -0.18
C SER A 41 18.59 0.59 0.05
N PRO A 42 18.38 0.05 1.26
CA PRO A 42 17.15 -0.66 1.57
C PRO A 42 15.97 0.30 1.59
N GLN A 43 14.91 -0.06 0.88
CA GLN A 43 13.64 0.65 0.80
C GLN A 43 12.52 -0.26 1.31
N ARG A 44 11.43 0.34 1.80
CA ARG A 44 10.25 -0.39 2.26
C ARG A 44 8.99 0.22 1.69
N ASP A 45 8.18 -0.63 1.06
CA ASP A 45 6.81 -0.30 0.69
C ASP A 45 5.84 -0.93 1.69
N LEU A 46 4.88 -0.13 2.16
CA LEU A 46 3.75 -0.60 2.94
C LEU A 46 2.69 -1.14 1.99
N ILE A 47 2.18 -2.34 2.27
CA ILE A 47 1.07 -2.92 1.53
C ILE A 47 -0.24 -2.55 2.21
N LEU A 48 -1.10 -1.82 1.49
CA LEU A 48 -2.41 -1.40 1.96
C LEU A 48 -3.52 -2.14 1.19
N LYS A 49 -4.61 -2.48 1.88
CA LYS A 49 -5.77 -3.18 1.31
C LYS A 49 -7.08 -2.50 1.70
N LYS A 50 -8.04 -2.48 0.79
CA LYS A 50 -9.43 -2.09 1.04
C LYS A 50 -10.38 -3.16 0.49
N THR A 51 -11.42 -3.47 1.25
CA THR A 51 -12.54 -4.30 0.80
C THR A 51 -13.52 -3.43 0.00
N ILE A 52 -13.97 -3.95 -1.14
CA ILE A 52 -14.90 -3.29 -2.08
C ILE A 52 -16.17 -4.12 -2.24
#